data_AF-A0A942Z863-F1
#
_entry.id   AF-A0A942Z863-F1
#
_cell.length_a   1.000
_cell.length_b   1.000
_cell.length_c   1.000
_cell.angle_alpha   90.00
_cell.angle_beta   90.00
_cell.angle_gamma   90.00
#
_symmetry.space_group_name_H-M   'P 1'
#
loop_
_entity.id
_entity.type
_entity.pdbx_description
1 polymer ?
#
loop_
_entity_poly.entity_id
_entity_poly.type
_entity_poly.pdbx_seq_one_letter_code
_entity_poly.pdbx_strand_id
1 'polypeptide(L)'
;MKIKKMKMYGLLLVLGVILVVIGGFVVKNPELKALSGVLIGVGAGLFGMSGGELIKNKLIQKDPLYNKKLEIEQKDERNIYIRNTAKGKAFDIMSIVYSILMLIFILLEAELIFILLIVSAYIVGYGIYFRYLYKYSNEM
;
A
#
# COMPACT_ATOMS: atom_id res chain seq x y z
N MET A 1 15.32 -8.58 18.14
CA MET A 1 14.73 -8.45 16.79
C MET A 1 13.79 -7.24 16.62
N LYS A 2 12.91 -6.93 17.58
CA LYS A 2 11.96 -5.79 17.52
C LYS A 2 12.62 -4.41 17.34
N ILE A 3 13.72 -4.14 18.05
CA ILE A 3 14.46 -2.85 17.96
C ILE A 3 15.07 -2.62 16.57
N LYS A 4 15.57 -3.68 15.90
CA LYS A 4 16.15 -3.59 14.55
C LYS A 4 15.08 -3.21 13.51
N LYS A 5 13.87 -3.80 13.61
CA LYS A 5 12.74 -3.42 12.75
C LYS A 5 12.30 -1.97 13.00
N MET A 6 12.23 -1.53 14.25
CA MET A 6 11.86 -0.14 14.57
C MET A 6 12.87 0.88 14.02
N LYS A 7 14.18 0.61 14.14
CA LYS A 7 15.22 1.45 13.54
C LYS A 7 15.14 1.47 12.00
N MET A 8 14.83 0.33 11.37
CA MET A 8 14.65 0.22 9.92
C MET A 8 13.45 1.04 9.43
N TYR A 9 12.28 0.92 10.07
CA TYR A 9 11.13 1.75 9.72
C TYR A 9 11.36 3.24 10.03
N GLY A 10 12.12 3.55 11.07
CA GLY A 10 12.56 4.93 11.35
C GLY A 10 13.40 5.51 10.21
N LEU A 11 14.38 4.75 9.71
CA LEU A 11 15.19 5.13 8.53
C LEU A 11 14.34 5.31 7.28
N LEU A 12 13.43 4.37 7.00
CA LEU A 12 12.54 4.44 5.84
C LEU A 12 11.56 5.63 5.92
N LEU A 13 11.10 5.99 7.11
CA LEU A 13 10.26 7.17 7.32
C LEU A 13 11.04 8.44 6.99
N VAL A 14 12.25 8.58 7.53
CA VAL A 14 13.12 9.75 7.25
C VAL A 14 13.46 9.83 5.77
N LEU A 15 13.78 8.69 5.14
CA LEU A 15 14.01 8.63 3.69
C LEU A 15 12.77 9.08 2.91
N GLY A 16 11.57 8.65 3.31
CA GLY A 16 10.31 9.07 2.71
C GLY A 16 10.11 10.58 2.78
N VAL A 17 10.36 11.20 3.94
CA VAL A 17 10.30 12.66 4.11
C VAL A 17 11.32 13.37 3.22
N ILE A 18 12.57 12.90 3.19
CA ILE A 18 13.63 13.47 2.35
C ILE A 18 13.21 13.45 0.87
N LEU A 19 12.67 12.33 0.38
CA LEU A 19 12.23 12.21 -1.00
C LEU A 19 11.09 13.19 -1.34
N VAL A 20 10.12 13.36 -0.45
CA VAL A 20 9.04 14.36 -0.63
C VAL A 20 9.60 15.78 -0.66
N VAL A 21 10.54 16.11 0.25
CA VAL A 21 11.15 17.44 0.33
C VAL A 21 11.97 17.74 -0.93
N ILE A 22 12.79 16.78 -1.37
CA ILE A 22 13.59 16.93 -2.61
C ILE A 22 12.67 17.07 -3.81
N GLY A 23 11.68 16.19 -3.94
CA GLY A 23 10.73 16.21 -5.04
C GLY A 23 9.92 17.52 -5.10
N GLY A 24 9.41 18.01 -3.96
CA GLY A 24 8.57 19.20 -3.91
C GLY A 24 9.31 20.54 -3.93
N PHE A 25 10.48 20.62 -3.30
CA PHE A 25 11.16 21.92 -3.06
C PHE A 25 12.49 22.07 -3.80
N VAL A 26 13.19 20.99 -4.13
CA VAL A 26 14.53 21.05 -4.77
C VAL A 26 14.41 20.87 -6.28
N VAL A 27 13.65 19.88 -6.74
CA VAL A 27 13.47 19.58 -8.17
C VAL A 27 12.31 20.41 -8.72
N LYS A 28 12.56 21.69 -8.99
CA LYS A 28 11.57 22.63 -9.58
C LYS A 28 11.70 22.80 -11.10
N ASN A 29 12.71 22.21 -11.72
CA ASN A 29 12.95 22.35 -13.15
C ASN A 29 11.78 21.76 -13.96
N PRO A 30 11.21 22.49 -14.93
CA PRO A 30 10.09 22.00 -15.75
C PRO A 30 10.38 20.68 -16.47
N GLU A 31 11.63 20.48 -16.90
CA GLU A 31 12.10 19.26 -17.56
C GLU A 31 12.14 18.04 -16.64
N LEU A 32 12.22 18.25 -15.31
CA LEU A 32 12.29 17.20 -14.30
C LEU A 32 10.97 17.02 -13.53
N LYS A 33 9.87 17.56 -14.05
CA LYS A 33 8.56 17.52 -13.38
C LYS A 33 8.06 16.09 -13.14
N ALA A 34 8.31 15.18 -14.08
CA ALA A 34 8.00 13.76 -13.92
C ALA A 34 8.81 13.12 -12.77
N LEU A 35 10.10 13.43 -12.69
CA LEU A 35 10.98 12.95 -11.62
C LEU A 35 10.56 13.51 -10.25
N SER A 36 10.22 14.79 -10.17
CA SER A 36 9.65 15.44 -8.99
C SER A 36 8.39 14.71 -8.51
N GLY A 37 7.45 14.42 -9.44
CA GLY A 37 6.23 13.67 -9.13
C GLY A 37 6.49 12.26 -8.59
N VAL A 38 7.41 11.52 -9.18
CA VAL A 38 7.81 10.19 -8.71
C VAL A 38 8.43 10.23 -7.32
N LEU A 39 9.34 11.19 -7.07
CA LEU A 39 9.97 11.37 -5.76
C LEU A 39 8.95 11.67 -4.66
N ILE A 40 7.97 12.53 -4.95
CA ILE A 40 6.87 12.82 -4.03
C ILE A 40 6.01 11.58 -3.79
N GLY A 41 5.59 10.88 -4.86
CA GLY A 41 4.74 9.70 -4.76
C GLY A 41 5.38 8.57 -3.96
N VAL A 42 6.63 8.22 -4.30
CA VAL A 42 7.40 7.19 -3.58
C VAL A 42 7.68 7.63 -2.14
N GLY A 43 8.07 8.90 -1.94
CA GLY A 43 8.35 9.43 -0.61
C GLY A 43 7.13 9.40 0.31
N ALA A 44 5.96 9.80 -0.19
CA ALA A 44 4.69 9.75 0.54
C ALA A 44 4.28 8.31 0.87
N GLY A 45 4.46 7.38 -0.08
CA GLY A 45 4.21 5.95 0.15
C GLY A 45 5.09 5.36 1.26
N LEU A 46 6.40 5.63 1.22
CA LEU A 46 7.35 5.20 2.25
C LEU A 46 7.05 5.83 3.61
N PHE A 47 6.69 7.12 3.64
CA PHE A 47 6.31 7.82 4.86
C PHE A 47 5.06 7.19 5.50
N GLY A 48 3.97 7.01 4.74
CA GLY A 48 2.72 6.45 5.23
C GLY A 48 2.90 5.01 5.74
N MET A 49 3.58 4.16 4.97
CA MET A 49 3.87 2.78 5.35
C MET A 49 4.69 2.71 6.65
N SER A 50 5.78 3.48 6.71
CA SER A 50 6.69 3.45 7.85
C SER A 50 6.06 4.06 9.11
N GLY A 51 5.29 5.15 8.95
CA GLY A 51 4.56 5.79 10.04
C GLY A 51 3.54 4.87 10.70
N GLY A 52 2.72 4.18 9.89
CA GLY A 52 1.74 3.22 10.40
C GLY A 52 2.39 2.08 11.19
N GLU A 53 3.50 1.52 10.67
CA GLU A 53 4.20 0.42 11.32
C GLU A 53 4.94 0.86 12.59
N LEU A 54 5.46 2.09 12.65
CA LEU A 54 6.06 2.65 13.87
C LEU A 54 5.01 2.89 14.96
N ILE A 55 3.84 3.43 14.62
CA ILE A 55 2.73 3.63 15.57
C ILE A 55 2.30 2.28 16.15
N LYS A 56 2.07 1.28 15.30
CA LYS A 56 1.71 -0.08 15.71
C LYS A 56 2.77 -0.68 16.65
N ASN A 57 4.05 -0.58 16.30
CA ASN A 57 5.13 -1.11 17.12
C ASN A 57 5.28 -0.38 18.47
N LYS A 58 4.95 0.92 18.53
CA LYS A 58 4.96 1.70 19.77
C LYS A 58 3.80 1.31 20.68
N LEU A 59 2.60 1.08 20.13
CA LEU A 59 1.45 0.57 20.87
C LEU A 59 1.73 -0.82 21.47
N ILE A 60 2.33 -1.70 20.69
CA ILE A 60 2.74 -3.05 21.12
C ILE A 60 3.79 -3.02 22.25
N GLN A 61 4.70 -2.05 22.24
CA GLN A 61 5.73 -1.91 23.29
C GLN A 61 5.19 -1.26 24.56
N LYS A 62 4.25 -0.32 24.44
CA LYS A 62 3.69 0.42 25.56
C LYS A 62 2.74 -0.44 26.40
N ASP A 63 2.03 -1.37 25.77
CA ASP A 63 1.03 -2.20 26.43
C ASP A 63 1.19 -3.70 26.11
N PRO A 64 1.73 -4.50 27.05
CA PRO A 64 1.83 -5.95 26.91
C PRO A 64 0.47 -6.65 26.79
N LEU A 65 -0.61 -6.08 27.37
CA LEU A 65 -1.96 -6.60 27.24
C LEU A 65 -2.48 -6.38 25.82
N TYR A 66 -2.19 -5.22 25.22
CA TYR A 66 -2.50 -4.96 23.81
C TYR A 66 -1.78 -5.95 22.89
N ASN A 67 -0.52 -6.30 23.16
CA ASN A 67 0.19 -7.32 22.38
C ASN A 67 -0.45 -8.71 22.51
N LYS A 68 -0.82 -9.14 23.72
CA LYS A 68 -1.53 -10.41 23.92
C LYS A 68 -2.88 -10.43 23.21
N LYS A 69 -3.65 -9.35 23.29
CA LYS A 69 -4.94 -9.22 22.61
C LYS A 69 -4.78 -9.31 21.09
N LEU A 70 -3.80 -8.61 20.53
CA LEU A 70 -3.46 -8.68 19.11
C LEU A 70 -3.08 -10.09 18.66
N GLU A 71 -2.31 -10.84 19.46
CA GLU A 71 -1.94 -12.22 19.12
C GLU A 71 -3.14 -13.16 19.12
N ILE A 72 -4.06 -13.00 20.07
CA ILE A 72 -5.31 -13.77 20.12
C ILE A 72 -6.17 -13.41 18.90
N GLU A 73 -6.38 -12.11 18.64
CA GLU A 73 -7.19 -11.65 17.52
C GLU A 73 -6.62 -12.06 16.15
N GLN A 74 -5.30 -12.21 16.02
CA GLN A 74 -4.66 -12.66 14.78
C GLN A 74 -4.74 -14.17 14.56
N LYS A 75 -4.90 -14.97 15.62
CA LYS A 75 -4.92 -16.43 15.56
C LYS A 75 -6.32 -17.03 15.66
N ASP A 76 -7.29 -16.25 16.11
CA ASP A 76 -8.69 -16.67 16.17
C ASP A 76 -9.26 -16.87 14.76
N GLU A 77 -9.74 -18.07 14.47
CA GLU A 77 -10.30 -18.47 13.17
C GLU A 77 -11.46 -17.55 12.73
N ARG A 78 -12.32 -17.14 13.67
CA ARG A 78 -13.44 -16.23 13.39
C ARG A 78 -12.93 -14.88 12.95
N ASN A 79 -11.91 -14.34 13.61
CA ASN A 79 -11.34 -13.06 13.25
C ASN A 79 -10.54 -13.13 11.93
N ILE A 80 -9.86 -14.25 11.66
CA ILE A 80 -9.22 -14.51 10.38
C ILE A 80 -10.27 -14.50 9.27
N TYR A 81 -11.39 -15.20 9.46
CA TYR A 81 -12.50 -15.21 8.52
C TYR A 81 -13.03 -13.80 8.26
N ILE A 82 -13.39 -13.04 9.31
CA ILE A 82 -13.88 -11.66 9.19
C ILE A 82 -12.90 -10.78 8.42
N ARG A 83 -11.60 -10.86 8.74
CA ARG A 83 -10.56 -10.07 8.07
C ARG A 83 -10.41 -10.44 6.60
N ASN A 84 -10.47 -11.74 6.27
CA ASN A 84 -10.38 -12.19 4.90
C ASN A 84 -11.62 -11.78 4.09
N THR A 85 -12.82 -11.90 4.66
CA THR A 85 -14.06 -11.40 4.04
C THR A 85 -14.01 -9.88 3.83
N ALA A 86 -13.53 -9.12 4.82
CA ALA A 86 -13.37 -7.68 4.69
C ALA A 86 -12.38 -7.31 3.57
N LYS A 87 -11.25 -8.02 3.46
CA LYS A 87 -10.29 -7.85 2.35
C LYS A 87 -10.91 -8.20 1.00
N GLY A 88 -11.71 -9.25 0.91
CA GLY A 88 -12.44 -9.62 -0.31
C GLY A 88 -13.38 -8.50 -0.76
N LYS A 89 -14.23 -7.99 0.15
CA LYS A 89 -15.12 -6.85 -0.16
C LYS A 89 -14.33 -5.59 -0.54
N ALA A 90 -13.21 -5.33 0.12
CA ALA A 90 -12.33 -4.21 -0.23
C ALA A 90 -11.73 -4.38 -1.63
N PHE A 91 -11.38 -5.60 -2.05
CA PHE A 91 -10.93 -5.89 -3.40
C PHE A 91 -12.02 -5.61 -4.44
N ASP A 92 -13.26 -6.07 -4.21
CA ASP A 92 -14.38 -5.81 -5.11
C ASP A 92 -14.62 -4.30 -5.31
N ILE A 93 -14.59 -3.52 -4.21
CA ILE A 93 -14.73 -2.06 -4.27
C ILE A 93 -13.51 -1.43 -4.97
N MET A 94 -12.29 -1.90 -4.69
CA MET A 94 -11.08 -1.39 -5.36
C MET A 94 -11.14 -1.61 -6.87
N SER A 95 -11.71 -2.72 -7.34
CA SER A 95 -11.90 -2.94 -8.78
C SER A 95 -12.79 -1.88 -9.41
N ILE A 96 -13.91 -1.53 -8.76
CA ILE A 96 -14.80 -0.45 -9.22
C ILE A 96 -14.06 0.89 -9.22
N VAL A 97 -13.31 1.19 -8.15
CA VAL A 97 -12.52 2.42 -8.04
C VAL A 97 -11.48 2.51 -9.15
N TYR A 98 -10.78 1.43 -9.47
CA TYR A 98 -9.84 1.40 -10.60
C TYR A 98 -10.53 1.63 -11.93
N SER A 99 -11.70 1.03 -12.17
CA SER A 99 -12.48 1.28 -13.39
C SER A 99 -12.86 2.75 -13.55
N ILE A 100 -13.35 3.39 -12.48
CA ILE A 100 -13.69 4.83 -12.50
C ILE A 100 -12.43 5.67 -12.74
N LEU A 101 -11.32 5.35 -12.08
CA LEU A 101 -10.07 6.09 -12.23
C LEU A 101 -9.51 6.00 -13.66
N MET A 102 -9.62 4.85 -14.32
CA MET A 102 -9.27 4.69 -15.72
C MET A 102 -10.10 5.60 -16.63
N LEU A 103 -11.43 5.68 -16.40
CA LEU A 103 -12.30 6.58 -17.16
C LEU A 103 -11.93 8.04 -16.94
N ILE A 104 -11.63 8.43 -15.71
CA ILE A 104 -11.18 9.79 -15.39
C ILE A 104 -9.87 10.11 -16.15
N PHE A 105 -8.92 9.19 -16.21
CA PHE A 105 -7.67 9.42 -16.95
C PHE A 105 -7.88 9.58 -18.45
N ILE A 106 -8.82 8.82 -19.04
CA ILE A 106 -9.23 9.00 -20.43
C ILE A 106 -9.86 10.39 -20.64
N LEU A 107 -10.76 10.80 -19.74
CA LEU A 107 -11.43 12.11 -19.81
C LEU A 107 -10.47 13.29 -19.62
N LEU A 108 -9.40 13.10 -18.84
CA LEU A 108 -8.35 14.09 -18.64
C LEU A 108 -7.31 14.11 -19.77
N GLU A 109 -7.55 13.36 -20.85
CA GLU A 109 -6.62 13.22 -21.98
C GLU A 109 -5.20 12.84 -21.53
N ALA A 110 -5.11 12.00 -20.49
CA ALA A 110 -3.83 11.55 -19.96
C ALA A 110 -3.06 10.75 -21.02
N GLU A 111 -1.72 10.82 -21.00
CA GLU A 111 -0.91 10.08 -21.95
C GLU A 111 -1.21 8.57 -21.88
N LEU A 112 -1.27 7.94 -23.06
CA LEU A 112 -1.65 6.54 -23.22
C LEU A 112 -0.83 5.60 -22.31
N ILE A 113 0.44 5.92 -22.08
CA ILE A 113 1.32 5.11 -21.22
C ILE A 113 0.82 5.03 -19.78
N PHE A 114 0.23 6.09 -19.23
CA PHE A 114 -0.34 6.08 -17.87
C PHE A 114 -1.61 5.26 -17.80
N ILE A 115 -2.44 5.33 -18.84
CA ILE A 115 -3.65 4.50 -18.97
C ILE A 115 -3.27 3.01 -19.08
N LEU A 116 -2.27 2.67 -19.88
CA LEU A 116 -1.77 1.29 -19.99
C LEU A 116 -1.17 0.78 -18.68
N LEU A 117 -0.46 1.63 -17.92
CA LEU A 117 0.09 1.25 -16.62
C LEU A 117 -1.01 0.89 -15.62
N ILE A 118 -2.07 1.71 -15.49
CA ILE A 118 -3.18 1.41 -14.58
C ILE A 118 -3.97 0.17 -15.03
N VAL A 119 -4.19 -0.02 -16.34
CA VAL A 119 -4.81 -1.23 -16.90
C VAL A 119 -3.95 -2.46 -16.57
N SER A 120 -2.64 -2.37 -16.72
CA SER A 120 -1.73 -3.47 -16.43
C SER A 120 -1.78 -3.86 -14.94
N ALA A 121 -1.80 -2.87 -14.02
CA ALA A 121 -1.94 -3.11 -12.59
C ALA A 121 -3.27 -3.80 -12.24
N TYR A 122 -4.37 -3.38 -12.86
CA TYR A 122 -5.69 -4.01 -12.71
C TYR A 122 -5.67 -5.49 -13.14
N ILE A 123 -5.12 -5.76 -14.33
CA ILE A 123 -5.02 -7.13 -14.87
C ILE A 123 -4.13 -8.01 -13.98
N VAL A 124 -2.99 -7.50 -13.52
CA VAL A 124 -2.10 -8.24 -12.61
C VAL A 124 -2.82 -8.60 -11.30
N GLY A 125 -3.59 -7.66 -10.74
CA GLY A 125 -4.41 -7.91 -9.54
C GLY A 125 -5.39 -9.07 -9.74
N TYR A 126 -6.14 -9.05 -10.84
CA TYR A 126 -7.05 -10.14 -11.20
C TYR A 126 -6.32 -11.45 -11.54
N GLY A 127 -5.17 -11.39 -12.20
CA GLY A 127 -4.35 -12.57 -12.51
C GLY A 127 -3.87 -13.27 -11.24
N ILE A 128 -3.45 -12.51 -10.23
CA ILE A 128 -3.10 -13.03 -8.91
C ILE A 128 -4.34 -13.64 -8.24
N TYR A 129 -5.48 -12.95 -8.27
CA TYR A 129 -6.74 -13.46 -7.73
C TYR A 129 -7.11 -14.82 -8.36
N PHE A 130 -7.14 -14.92 -9.69
CA PHE A 130 -7.48 -16.16 -10.38
C PHE A 130 -6.49 -17.28 -10.09
N ARG A 131 -5.19 -16.97 -9.99
CA ARG A 131 -4.17 -17.95 -9.60
C ARG A 131 -4.45 -18.53 -8.21
N TYR A 132 -4.75 -17.67 -7.23
CA TYR A 132 -5.08 -18.13 -5.88
C TYR A 132 -6.45 -18.81 -5.80
N LEU A 133 -7.44 -18.35 -6.56
CA LEU A 133 -8.74 -19.00 -6.65
C LEU A 133 -8.61 -20.43 -7.19
N TYR A 134 -7.87 -20.62 -8.29
CA TYR A 134 -7.59 -21.93 -8.86
C TYR A 134 -6.82 -22.82 -7.87
N LYS A 135 -5.82 -22.26 -7.20
CA LYS A 135 -5.04 -22.99 -6.18
C LYS A 135 -5.96 -23.48 -5.05
N TYR A 136 -6.75 -22.59 -4.45
CA TYR A 136 -7.60 -22.94 -3.30
C TYR A 136 -8.78 -23.82 -3.69
N SER A 137 -9.32 -23.70 -4.91
CA SER A 137 -10.37 -24.58 -5.42
C SER A 137 -9.92 -26.02 -5.66
N ASN A 138 -8.62 -26.28 -5.78
CA ASN A 138 -8.06 -27.62 -5.95
C ASN A 138 -7.45 -28.19 -4.66
N GLU A 139 -7.12 -27.34 -3.69
CA GLU A 139 -6.57 -27.73 -2.38
C GLU A 139 -7.65 -27.95 -1.31
N MET A 140 -8.84 -27.37 -1.49
CA MET A 140 -10.02 -27.55 -0.62
C MET A 140 -11.10 -28.34 -1.36
#